data_AF-A0A2S0K661-F1
#
_entry.id   AF-A0A2S0K661-F1
#
_cell.length_a   1.000
_cell.length_b   1.000
_cell.length_c   1.000
_cell.angle_alpha   90.00
_cell.angle_beta   90.00
_cell.angle_gamma   90.00
#
_symmetry.space_group_name_H-M   'P 1'
#
loop_
_entity.id
_entity.type
_entity.pdbx_description
1 polymer ?
#
loop_
_entity_poly.entity_id
_entity_poly.type
_entity_poly.pdbx_seq_one_letter_code
_entity_poly.pdbx_strand_id
1 'polypeptide(L)'
;MTESKWRKGDIILNRYGRHLPGKYFIYVGFSGRHVIGLDFADGKCIKKCQYHKSCVNEMLDGEPAFQVVGHTNAFDVMKQDLLKFIEGETT
;
A
#
# COMPACT_ATOMS: atom_id res chain seq x y z
N MET A 1 12.38 -6.67 14.44
CA MET A 1 11.34 -6.14 13.55
C MET A 1 12.05 -5.66 12.30
N THR A 2 11.85 -6.30 11.15
CA THR A 2 12.38 -5.76 9.90
C THR A 2 11.46 -4.59 9.52
N GLU A 3 11.96 -3.37 9.68
CA GLU A 3 11.33 -2.20 9.08
C GLU A 3 11.17 -2.43 7.59
N SER A 4 10.04 -1.98 7.02
CA SER A 4 9.86 -1.99 5.58
C SER A 4 10.96 -1.13 4.95
N LYS A 5 11.48 -1.54 3.80
CA LYS A 5 12.20 -0.62 2.90
C LYS A 5 11.32 0.54 2.37
N TRP A 6 10.01 0.50 2.62
CA TRP A 6 9.03 1.49 2.16
C TRP A 6 8.76 2.57 3.20
N ARG A 7 8.56 3.79 2.72
CA ARG A 7 8.15 4.97 3.47
C ARG A 7 6.66 5.23 3.23
N LYS A 8 5.93 5.64 4.28
CA LYS A 8 4.51 6.00 4.10
C LYS A 8 4.39 7.07 3.02
N GLY A 9 3.44 6.93 2.10
CA GLY A 9 3.35 7.77 0.90
C GLY A 9 4.04 7.20 -0.35
N ASP A 10 4.84 6.13 -0.23
CA ASP A 10 5.40 5.43 -1.38
C ASP A 10 4.28 4.86 -2.26
N ILE A 11 4.40 5.06 -3.57
CA ILE A 11 3.52 4.49 -4.58
C ILE A 11 4.13 3.15 -4.99
N ILE A 12 3.39 2.08 -4.74
CA ILE A 12 3.84 0.71 -4.96
C ILE A 12 3.10 0.12 -6.16
N LEU A 13 3.85 -0.34 -7.16
CA LEU A 13 3.36 -1.21 -8.21
C LEU A 13 3.15 -2.62 -7.64
N ASN A 14 1.93 -3.13 -7.72
CA ASN A 14 1.55 -4.49 -7.39
C ASN A 14 1.50 -5.34 -8.67
N ARG A 15 2.46 -6.27 -8.81
CA ARG A 15 2.56 -7.13 -10.01
C ARG A 15 1.67 -8.38 -9.98
N TYR A 16 1.04 -8.71 -8.84
CA TYR A 16 0.00 -9.75 -8.79
C TYR A 16 -1.25 -9.34 -9.59
N GLY A 17 -1.52 -8.03 -9.68
CA GLY A 17 -2.73 -7.47 -10.28
C GLY A 17 -2.69 -7.30 -11.81
N ARG A 18 -2.11 -8.23 -12.58
CA ARG A 18 -2.04 -8.10 -14.07
C ARG A 18 -3.41 -7.94 -14.76
N HIS A 19 -4.53 -8.24 -14.07
CA HIS A 19 -5.89 -8.15 -14.61
C HIS A 19 -6.95 -7.50 -13.69
N LEU A 20 -6.57 -6.75 -12.63
CA LEU A 20 -7.54 -6.18 -11.67
C LEU A 20 -7.27 -4.70 -11.36
N PRO A 21 -8.30 -3.90 -11.00
CA PRO A 21 -8.11 -2.61 -10.34
C PRO A 21 -7.30 -2.87 -9.06
N GLY A 22 -6.16 -2.21 -8.92
CA GLY A 22 -5.17 -2.53 -7.88
C GLY A 22 -3.73 -2.70 -8.35
N LYS A 23 -3.43 -2.24 -9.58
CA LYS A 23 -2.06 -2.17 -10.11
C LYS A 23 -1.14 -1.30 -9.24
N TYR A 24 -1.68 -0.26 -8.60
CA TYR A 24 -0.90 0.63 -7.74
C TYR A 24 -1.60 0.89 -6.42
N PHE A 25 -0.84 1.02 -5.33
CA PHE A 25 -1.37 1.51 -4.06
C PHE A 25 -0.37 2.43 -3.36
N ILE A 26 -0.86 3.31 -2.49
CA ILE A 26 -0.03 4.13 -1.61
C ILE A 26 0.20 3.34 -0.32
N TYR A 27 1.46 3.10 0.04
CA TYR A 27 1.80 2.47 1.31
C TYR A 27 1.50 3.40 2.48
N VAL A 28 0.79 2.91 3.50
CA VAL A 28 0.42 3.72 4.68
C VAL A 28 0.97 3.16 6.00
N GLY A 29 1.56 1.97 5.98
CA GLY A 29 2.21 1.37 7.14
C GLY A 29 1.95 -0.14 7.27
N PHE A 30 2.13 -0.64 8.49
CA PHE A 30 1.84 -2.03 8.84
C PHE A 30 0.76 -2.11 9.90
N SER A 31 0.00 -3.21 9.88
CA SER A 31 -0.83 -3.65 11.00
C SER A 31 -0.60 -5.14 11.22
N GLY A 32 -0.02 -5.50 12.38
CA GLY A 32 0.37 -6.88 12.70
C GLY A 32 1.29 -7.50 11.63
N ARG A 33 0.80 -8.53 10.95
CA ARG A 33 1.50 -9.25 9.87
C ARG A 33 1.22 -8.71 8.46
N HIS A 34 0.47 -7.62 8.36
CA HIS A 34 0.03 -7.08 7.08
C HIS A 34 0.65 -5.72 6.77
N VAL A 35 1.03 -5.53 5.52
CA VAL A 35 1.19 -4.24 4.84
C VAL A 35 -0.19 -3.66 4.64
N ILE A 36 -0.36 -2.38 4.93
CA ILE A 36 -1.58 -1.63 4.67
C ILE A 36 -1.29 -0.57 3.60
N GLY A 37 -2.23 -0.43 2.68
CA GLY A 37 -2.18 0.59 1.63
C GLY A 37 -3.54 1.17 1.27
N LEU A 38 -3.52 2.15 0.39
CA LEU A 38 -4.70 2.76 -0.22
C LEU A 38 -4.63 2.56 -1.73
N ASP A 39 -5.60 1.84 -2.28
CA ASP A 39 -5.75 1.56 -3.70
C ASP A 39 -6.83 2.46 -4.31
N PHE A 40 -6.59 2.89 -5.55
CA PHE A 40 -7.52 3.67 -6.36
C PHE A 40 -8.15 2.77 -7.41
N ALA A 41 -9.28 2.16 -7.07
CA ALA A 41 -10.04 1.38 -8.04
C ALA A 41 -10.78 2.33 -9.00
N ASP A 42 -10.41 2.26 -10.28
CA ASP A 42 -11.07 2.94 -11.41
C ASP A 42 -11.26 4.45 -11.28
N GLY A 43 -10.40 5.12 -10.48
CA GLY A 43 -10.49 6.55 -10.21
C GLY A 43 -11.76 7.00 -9.47
N LYS A 44 -12.57 6.05 -8.98
CA LYS A 44 -13.89 6.31 -8.38
C LYS A 44 -13.90 6.16 -6.86
N CYS A 45 -12.99 5.37 -6.29
CA CYS A 45 -12.99 5.10 -4.86
C CYS A 45 -11.57 4.80 -4.34
N ILE A 46 -11.24 5.38 -3.19
CA ILE A 46 -10.07 5.02 -2.39
C ILE A 46 -10.50 3.86 -1.49
N LYS A 47 -9.85 2.70 -1.62
CA LYS A 47 -10.09 1.52 -0.78
C LYS A 47 -8.83 1.14 -0.01
N LYS A 48 -9.01 0.70 1.23
CA LYS A 48 -7.92 0.08 2.01
C LYS A 48 -7.56 -1.26 1.36
N CYS A 49 -6.30 -1.46 1.05
CA CYS A 49 -5.75 -2.75 0.63
C CYS A 49 -4.82 -3.31 1.71
N GLN A 50 -4.75 -4.64 1.81
CA GLN A 50 -3.91 -5.32 2.79
C GLN A 50 -3.19 -6.50 2.14
N TYR A 51 -1.90 -6.64 2.43
CA TYR A 51 -1.08 -7.74 1.91
C TYR A 51 -0.25 -8.34 3.04
N HIS A 52 0.00 -9.64 3.01
CA HIS A 52 0.85 -10.26 4.02
C HIS A 52 2.31 -9.80 3.86
N LYS A 53 3.02 -9.59 4.98
CA LYS A 53 4.42 -9.11 4.98
C LYS A 53 5.37 -10.01 4.18
N SER A 54 5.08 -11.31 4.09
CA SER A 54 5.89 -12.25 3.28
C SER A 54 5.96 -11.84 1.80
N CYS A 55 4.88 -11.25 1.28
CA CYS A 55 4.77 -10.90 -0.12
C CYS A 55 5.68 -9.72 -0.53
N VAL A 56 6.17 -8.93 0.42
CA VAL A 56 7.03 -7.75 0.18
C VAL A 56 8.36 -8.12 -0.49
N ASN A 57 8.85 -9.33 -0.24
CA ASN A 57 10.13 -9.83 -0.75
C ASN A 57 9.97 -10.92 -1.81
N GLU A 58 8.73 -11.22 -2.22
CA GLU A 58 8.49 -12.19 -3.28
C GLU A 58 8.95 -11.64 -4.63
N MET A 59 9.41 -12.55 -5.50
CA MET A 59 9.84 -12.27 -6.87
C MET A 59 8.88 -12.97 -7.83
N LEU A 60 8.35 -12.25 -8.81
CA LEU A 60 7.48 -12.73 -9.88
C LEU A 60 8.19 -12.54 -11.22
N ASP A 61 8.45 -13.63 -11.94
CA ASP A 61 9.14 -13.62 -13.24
C ASP A 61 10.51 -12.89 -13.20
N GLY A 62 11.26 -13.03 -12.10
CA GLY A 62 12.55 -12.37 -11.92
C GLY A 62 12.49 -10.90 -11.47
N GLU A 63 11.29 -10.35 -11.27
CA GLU A 63 11.07 -8.98 -10.82
C GLU A 63 10.39 -8.93 -9.43
N PRO A 64 10.60 -7.89 -8.60
CA PRO A 64 9.93 -7.78 -7.32
C PRO A 64 8.41 -7.76 -7.46
N ALA A 65 7.71 -8.57 -6.68
CA ALA A 65 6.24 -8.62 -6.66
C ALA A 65 5.63 -7.26 -6.32
N PHE A 66 6.29 -6.52 -5.44
CA PHE A 66 6.01 -5.13 -5.11
C PHE A 66 7.22 -4.24 -5.35
N GLN A 67 7.02 -3.18 -6.12
CA GLN A 67 8.07 -2.25 -6.51
C GLN A 67 7.67 -0.82 -6.17
N VAL A 68 8.55 -0.07 -5.49
CA VAL A 68 8.38 1.37 -5.32
C VAL A 68 8.61 2.03 -6.68
N VAL A 69 7.61 2.76 -7.18
CA VAL A 69 7.66 3.45 -8.48
C VAL A 69 7.54 4.97 -8.34
N GLY A 70 7.29 5.46 -7.13
CA GLY A 70 7.21 6.89 -6.84
C GLY A 70 6.87 7.17 -5.38
N HIS A 71 6.66 8.44 -5.06
CA HIS A 71 6.29 8.92 -3.74
C HIS A 71 5.33 10.10 -3.88
N THR A 72 4.29 10.16 -3.04
CA THR A 72 3.34 11.28 -3.05
C THR A 72 3.41 12.11 -1.77
N ASN A 73 3.69 13.41 -1.94
CA ASN A 73 3.65 14.39 -0.84
C ASN A 73 2.22 14.64 -0.35
N ALA A 74 1.19 14.24 -1.12
CA ALA A 74 -0.19 14.37 -0.70
C ALA A 74 -0.51 13.50 0.53
N PHE A 75 0.23 12.40 0.72
CA PHE A 75 0.10 11.58 1.93
C PHE A 75 0.47 12.37 3.18
N ASP A 76 1.56 13.15 3.14
CA ASP A 76 1.99 13.96 4.29
C ASP A 76 0.97 15.04 4.65
N VAL A 77 0.38 15.66 3.63
CA VAL A 77 -0.67 16.69 3.79
C VAL A 77 -1.95 16.09 4.36
N MET A 78 -2.38 14.93 3.86
CA MET A 78 -3.65 14.29 4.25
C MET A 78 -3.51 13.32 5.43
N LYS A 79 -2.30 13.15 5.98
CA LYS A 79 -1.98 12.11 6.97
C LYS A 79 -2.96 12.08 8.15
N GLN A 80 -3.31 13.24 8.70
CA GLN A 80 -4.20 13.35 9.85
C GLN A 80 -5.64 12.89 9.53
N ASP A 81 -6.13 13.20 8.33
CA ASP A 81 -7.45 12.77 7.91
C ASP A 81 -7.45 11.29 7.57
N LEU A 82 -6.39 10.80 6.93
CA LEU A 82 -6.23 9.37 6.62
C LEU A 82 -6.07 8.50 7.87
N LEU A 83 -5.41 8.99 8.93
CA LEU A 83 -5.27 8.26 10.20
C LEU A 83 -6.64 7.93 10.81
N LYS A 84 -7.61 8.86 10.76
CA LYS A 84 -8.98 8.62 11.24
C LYS A 84 -9.68 7.48 10.49
N PHE A 85 -9.43 7.33 9.19
CA PHE A 85 -9.97 6.23 8.38
C PHE A 85 -9.24 4.90 8.60
N ILE A 86 -7.95 4.95 8.95
CA ILE A 86 -7.14 3.74 9.14
C ILE A 86 -7.36 3.14 10.54
N GLU A 87 -7.54 3.98 11.55
CA GLU A 87 -7.66 3.60 12.97
C GLU A 87 -9.12 3.50 13.46
N GLY A 88 -10.08 4.08 12.73
CA GLY A 88 -11.50 4.14 13.10
C GLY A 88 -12.32 2.91 12.72
N GLU A 89 -12.04 1.75 13.31
CA GLU A 89 -13.03 0.67 13.58
C GLU A 89 -12.65 -0.02 14.90
N THR A 90 -12.55 0.77 15.98
CA THR A 90 -12.55 0.27 17.36
C THR A 90 -13.71 0.93 18.11
N THR A 91 -14.91 0.45 17.85
CA THR A 91 -16.09 0.61 18.72
C THR A 91 -16.88 -0.66 18.68
#